data_AF-A0ABD4TZD8-F1
#
_entry.id   AF-A0ABD4TZD8-F1
#
_cell.length_a   1.000
_cell.length_b   1.000
_cell.length_c   1.000
_cell.angle_alpha   90.00
_cell.angle_beta   90.00
_cell.angle_gamma   90.00
#
_symmetry.space_group_name_H-M   'P 1'
#
loop_
_entity.id
_entity.type
_entity.pdbx_description
1 polymer ?
#
loop_
_entity_poly.entity_id
_entity_poly.type
_entity_poly.pdbx_seq_one_letter_code
_entity_poly.pdbx_strand_id
1 'polypeptide(L)' 'MSLSINQNIMAMNSYRNLSVTQGGLAKSLEKLSSGFRINRAADDAAGL' A
#
# COMPACT_ATOMS: atom_id res chain seq x y z
N MET A 1 -25.61 -4.47 -20.96
CA MET A 1 -24.48 -4.45 -19.99
C MET A 1 -23.20 -4.34 -20.79
N SER A 2 -22.67 -3.13 -20.94
CA SER A 2 -21.40 -2.90 -21.60
C SER A 2 -20.30 -3.02 -20.54
N LEU A 3 -19.65 -4.17 -20.49
CA LEU A 3 -18.33 -4.28 -19.86
C LEU A 3 -17.42 -3.46 -20.77
N SER A 4 -17.17 -2.20 -20.37
CA SER A 4 -16.49 -1.19 -21.18
C SER A 4 -15.25 -1.79 -21.85
N ILE A 5 -15.32 -1.99 -23.17
CA ILE A 5 -14.25 -2.58 -24.00
C ILE A 5 -12.94 -1.78 -23.87
N ASN A 6 -13.02 -0.51 -23.41
CA ASN A 6 -11.90 0.40 -23.21
C ASN A 6 -11.21 0.29 -21.84
N GLN A 7 -11.85 -0.29 -20.82
CA GLN A 7 -11.28 -0.32 -19.46
C GLN A 7 -11.05 -1.75 -19.00
N ASN A 8 -9.78 -2.17 -18.96
CA ASN A 8 -9.41 -3.47 -18.44
C ASN A 8 -9.55 -3.49 -16.90
N ILE A 9 -10.68 -4.01 -16.41
CA ILE A 9 -10.99 -4.08 -14.98
C ILE A 9 -10.01 -4.98 -14.24
N MET A 10 -9.46 -6.02 -14.88
CA MET A 10 -8.41 -6.85 -14.27
C MET A 10 -7.12 -6.05 -14.09
N ALA A 11 -6.71 -5.25 -15.08
CA ALA A 11 -5.55 -4.37 -14.95
C ALA A 11 -5.75 -3.32 -13.85
N MET A 12 -6.96 -2.75 -13.72
CA MET A 12 -7.29 -1.81 -12.64
C MET A 12 -7.29 -2.49 -11.26
N ASN A 13 -7.75 -3.73 -11.17
CA ASN A 13 -7.70 -4.50 -9.93
C ASN A 13 -6.24 -4.80 -9.54
N SER A 14 -5.44 -5.30 -10.49
CA SER A 14 -4.00 -5.51 -10.29
C SER A 14 -3.27 -4.23 -9.90
N TYR A 15 -3.61 -3.09 -10.50
CA TYR A 15 -3.02 -1.79 -10.14
C TYR A 15 -3.38 -1.36 -8.71
N ARG A 16 -4.63 -1.57 -8.28
CA ARG A 16 -5.03 -1.31 -6.89
C ARG A 16 -4.28 -2.21 -5.91
N ASN A 17 -4.18 -3.50 -6.20
CA ASN A 17 -3.42 -4.42 -5.35
C ASN A 17 -1.93 -4.05 -5.32
N LEU A 18 -1.34 -3.70 -6.47
CA LEU A 18 0.04 -3.24 -6.56
C LEU A 18 0.27 -1.98 -5.73
N SER A 19 -0.64 -1.01 -5.79
CA SER A 19 -0.56 0.23 -5.00
C SER A 19 -0.56 -0.06 -3.50
N VAL A 20 -1.42 -0.98 -3.04
CA VAL A 20 -1.46 -1.43 -1.64
C VAL A 20 -0.16 -2.14 -1.25
N THR A 21 0.31 -3.09 -2.07
CA THR A 21 1.57 -3.81 -1.85
C THR A 21 2.77 -2.87 -1.80
N GLN A 22 2.80 -1.86 -2.67
CA GLN A 22 3.87 -0.87 -2.72
C GLN A 22 3.86 0.05 -1.49
N GLY A 23 2.68 0.42 -0.99
CA GLY A 23 2.55 1.13 0.29
C GLY A 23 3.04 0.30 1.48
N GLY A 24 2.75 -1.01 1.50
CA GLY A 24 3.28 -1.93 2.51
C GLY A 24 4.81 -2.09 2.42
N LEU A 25 5.35 -2.23 1.20
CA LEU A 25 6.78 -2.33 0.95
C LEU A 25 7.52 -1.07 1.39
N ALA A 26 6.99 0.12 1.08
CA ALA A 26 7.59 1.39 1.49
C ALA A 26 7.68 1.49 3.02
N LYS A 27 6.64 1.06 3.75
CA LYS A 27 6.68 1.01 5.23
C LYS A 27 7.70 0.00 5.75
N SER A 28 7.79 -1.18 5.14
CA SER A 28 8.79 -2.19 5.52
C SER A 28 10.22 -1.70 5.27
N LEU A 29 10.45 -0.98 4.17
CA LEU A 29 11.73 -0.34 3.87
C LEU A 29 12.06 0.80 4.85
N GLU A 30 11.07 1.61 5.21
CA GLU A 30 11.23 2.65 6.24
C GLU A 30 11.68 2.01 7.58
N LYS A 31 11.01 0.92 8.00
CA LYS A 31 11.37 0.14 9.21
C LYS A 31 12.77 -0.46 9.12
N LEU A 32 13.11 -1.09 8.00
CA LEU A 32 14.43 -1.67 7.79
C LEU A 32 15.55 -0.63 7.82
N SER A 33 15.35 0.52 7.15
CA SER A 33 16.35 1.58 7.09
C SER A 33 16.57 2.27 8.43
N SER A 34 15.54 2.36 9.26
CA SER A 34 15.62 3.00 10.58
C SER A 34 16.17 2.10 11.68
N GLY A 35 16.08 0.77 11.53
CA GLY A 35 16.32 -0.19 12.61
C GLY A 35 15.26 -0.21 13.72
N PHE A 36 14.27 0.69 13.72
CA PHE A 36 13.19 0.77 14.71
C PHE A 36 11.87 0.23 14.14
N ARG A 37 11.09 -0.50 14.97
CA ARG A 37 9.79 -1.08 14.56
C ARG A 37 8.70 -0.04 14.26
N ILE A 38 8.85 1.19 14.76
CA ILE A 38 7.88 2.28 14.73
C ILE A 38 8.64 3.54 14.30
N ASN A 39 8.30 4.12 13.14
CA ASN A 39 9.01 5.31 12.59
C ASN A 39 8.16 6.56 12.45
N ARG A 40 6.84 6.46 12.62
CA ARG A 40 5.93 7.59 12.60
C ARG A 40 5.04 7.57 13.84
N ALA A 41 4.70 8.75 14.36
CA ALA A 41 3.66 8.91 15.39
C ALA A 41 2.31 8.30 14.99
N ALA A 42 2.06 8.11 13.68
CA ALA A 42 0.89 7.40 13.16
C ALA A 42 0.95 5.87 13.32
N ASP A 43 2.15 5.26 13.41
CA ASP A 43 2.32 3.83 13.71
C ASP A 43 2.12 3.54 15.22
N ASP A 44 2.15 4.57 16.07
CA ASP A 44 1.92 4.53 17.53
C ASP A 44 0.67 5.32 17.96
N ALA A 45 -0.25 5.62 17.04
CA ALA A 45 -1.49 6.34 17.36
C ALA A 45 -2.50 5.47 18.14
N ALA A 46 -2.20 4.19 18.38
CA ALA A 46 -2.98 3.28 19.22
C ALA A 46 -2.48 3.23 20.68
N GLY A 47 -1.43 3.99 21.01
CA GLY A 47 -0.78 4.01 22.32
C GLY A 47 -1.06 5.24 23.20
N LEU A 48 -2.07 6.05 22.86
CA LEU A 48 -2.59 7.15 23.70
C LEU A 48 -4.03 6.88 24.13
#